data_AF-A0A0B1XTM7-F1
#
_entry.id   AF-A0A0B1XTM7-F1
#
_cell.length_a   1.000
_cell.length_b   1.000
_cell.length_c   1.000
_cell.angle_alpha   90.00
_cell.angle_beta   90.00
_cell.angle_gamma   90.00
#
_symmetry.space_group_name_H-M   'P 1'
#
loop_
_entity.id
_entity.type
_entity.pdbx_description
1 polymer ?
#
loop_
_entity_poly.entity_id
_entity_poly.type
_entity_poly.pdbx_seq_one_letter_code
_entity_poly.pdbx_strand_id
1 'polypeptide(L)' 'GQRYTPIAAAWHRAWDQVIPFFAFPPAIRKIIYTTNAIESINAQLRKIIKTRGHFPSDEAATKLLWLALRNITGKWG' A
#
# COMPACT_ATOMS: atom_id res chain seq x y z
N GLY A 1 6.43 -10.56 24.07
CA GLY A 1 6.62 -11.28 22.79
C GLY A 1 5.83 -12.57 22.63
N GLN A 2 5.28 -13.18 23.69
CA GLN A 2 4.73 -14.55 23.59
C GLN A 2 3.29 -14.67 23.04
N ARG A 3 2.53 -13.57 23.01
CA ARG A 3 1.13 -13.59 22.53
C ARG A 3 1.00 -13.63 21.01
N TYR A 4 2.00 -13.12 20.29
CA TYR A 4 2.01 -13.05 18.83
C TYR A 4 3.39 -13.46 18.28
N THR A 5 3.82 -14.67 18.63
CA THR A 5 5.12 -15.25 18.23
C THR A 5 5.42 -15.10 16.72
N PRO A 6 4.45 -15.27 15.79
CA PRO A 6 4.73 -15.11 14.37
C PRO A 6 5.16 -13.70 13.96
N ILE A 7 4.73 -12.67 14.69
CA ILE A 7 5.04 -11.26 14.38
C ILE A 7 6.53 -11.01 14.58
N ALA A 8 7.10 -11.43 15.72
CA ALA A 8 8.52 -11.26 15.99
C ALA A 8 9.39 -11.98 14.95
N ALA A 9 9.01 -13.21 14.58
CA ALA A 9 9.71 -13.96 13.55
C ALA A 9 9.63 -13.29 12.16
N ALA A 10 8.50 -12.68 11.81
CA ALA A 10 8.36 -11.93 10.57
C ALA A 10 9.26 -10.68 10.53
N TRP A 11 9.35 -9.94 11.64
CA TRP A 11 10.25 -8.79 11.76
C TRP A 11 11.72 -9.18 11.64
N HIS A 12 12.15 -10.26 12.31
CA HIS A 12 13.53 -10.74 12.20
C HIS A 12 13.88 -11.14 10.78
N ARG A 13 12.99 -11.83 10.06
CA ARG A 13 13.23 -12.21 8.65
C ARG A 13 13.34 -11.01 7.71
N ALA A 14 12.62 -9.93 7.99
CA ALA A 14 12.59 -8.73 7.15
C ALA A 14 13.59 -7.65 7.61
N TRP A 15 14.34 -7.88 8.70
CA TRP A 15 15.06 -6.81 9.40
C TRP A 15 16.07 -6.08 8.50
N ASP A 16 16.79 -6.81 7.66
CA ASP A 16 17.76 -6.23 6.70
C ASP A 16 17.11 -5.25 5.71
N GLN A 17 15.82 -5.44 5.40
CA GLN A 17 15.06 -4.50 4.56
C GLN A 17 14.54 -3.29 5.33
N VAL A 18 14.43 -3.39 6.65
CA VAL A 18 13.97 -2.31 7.54
C VAL A 18 15.12 -1.39 7.93
N ILE A 19 16.34 -1.91 8.12
CA ILE A 19 17.51 -1.12 8.53
C ILE A 19 17.71 0.17 7.69
N PRO A 20 17.62 0.15 6.35
CA PRO A 20 17.81 1.35 5.52
C PRO A 20 16.84 2.50 5.86
N PHE A 21 15.64 2.20 6.39
CA PHE A 21 14.68 3.22 6.81
C PHE A 21 15.26 4.19 7.85
N PHE A 22 16.16 3.72 8.71
CA PHE A 22 16.76 4.56 9.76
C PHE A 22 17.83 5.53 9.24
N ALA A 23 18.30 5.37 8.00
CA ALA A 23 19.21 6.33 7.36
C ALA A 23 18.50 7.64 6.99
N PHE A 24 17.16 7.66 6.92
CA PHE A 24 16.40 8.86 6.57
C PHE A 24 16.27 9.85 7.76
N PRO A 25 16.30 11.17 7.50
CA PRO A 25 16.03 12.19 8.51
C PRO A 25 14.65 12.01 9.16
N PRO A 26 14.43 12.48 10.41
CA PRO A 26 13.15 12.33 11.11
C PRO A 26 11.93 12.81 10.33
N ALA A 27 12.05 13.92 9.58
CA ALA A 27 10.97 14.44 8.75
C ALA A 27 10.57 13.47 7.63
N ILE A 28 11.53 12.83 6.98
CA ILE A 28 11.30 11.86 5.90
C ILE A 28 10.75 10.55 6.46
N ARG A 29 11.29 10.08 7.59
CA ARG A 29 10.74 8.90 8.29
C ARG A 29 9.26 9.07 8.62
N LYS A 30 8.86 10.26 9.09
CA LYS A 30 7.45 10.59 9.35
C LYS A 30 6.57 10.45 8.12
N ILE A 31 7.04 10.92 6.96
CA ILE A 31 6.29 10.78 5.70
C ILE A 31 6.15 9.30 5.33
N ILE A 32 7.21 8.51 5.48
CA ILE A 32 7.22 7.10 5.10
C ILE A 32 6.37 6.24 6.05
N TYR A 33 6.54 6.33 7.38
CA TYR A 33 5.83 5.45 8.32
C TYR A 33 4.36 5.81 8.48
N THR A 34 3.94 7.02 8.12
CA THR A 34 2.54 7.42 8.33
C THR A 34 1.56 6.71 7.41
N THR A 35 2.02 5.97 6.38
CA THR A 35 1.27 5.09 5.46
C THR A 35 -0.01 5.68 4.83
N ASN A 36 -0.42 6.90 5.19
CA ASN A 36 -1.70 7.54 4.89
C ASN A 36 -1.93 7.68 3.39
N ALA A 37 -0.88 8.00 2.64
CA ALA A 37 -0.96 8.11 1.18
C ALA A 37 -1.24 6.74 0.54
N ILE A 38 -0.50 5.71 0.92
CA ILE A 38 -0.66 4.35 0.38
C ILE A 38 -2.00 3.75 0.82
N GLU A 39 -2.38 3.93 2.09
CA GLU A 39 -3.66 3.47 2.63
C GLU A 39 -4.85 4.16 1.97
N SER A 40 -4.77 5.48 1.72
CA SER A 40 -5.79 6.24 1.01
C SER A 40 -6.00 5.74 -0.42
N ILE A 41 -4.91 5.49 -1.17
CA ILE A 41 -4.99 4.92 -2.52
C ILE A 41 -5.62 3.53 -2.48
N ASN A 42 -5.13 2.66 -1.59
CA ASN A 42 -5.63 1.29 -1.43
C ASN A 42 -7.12 1.25 -1.04
N ALA A 43 -7.57 2.16 -0.16
CA ALA A 43 -8.97 2.27 0.21
C ALA A 43 -9.85 2.68 -0.98
N GLN A 44 -9.41 3.65 -1.77
CA GLN A 44 -10.13 4.09 -2.96
C GLN A 44 -10.16 3.01 -4.05
N LEU A 45 -9.05 2.32 -4.30
CA LEU A 45 -9.00 1.18 -5.22
C LEU A 45 -9.96 0.07 -4.76
N ARG A 46 -9.91 -0.33 -3.48
CA ARG A 46 -10.85 -1.32 -2.91
C ARG A 46 -12.30 -0.91 -3.12
N LYS A 47 -12.64 0.36 -2.93
CA LYS A 47 -13.99 0.88 -3.16
C LYS A 47 -14.44 0.71 -4.62
N ILE A 48 -13.55 0.98 -5.58
CA ILE A 48 -13.85 0.89 -7.02
C ILE A 48 -14.04 -0.57 -7.45
N ILE A 49 -13.22 -1.49 -6.95
CA ILE A 49 -13.29 -2.90 -7.33
C ILE A 49 -14.35 -3.69 -6.54
N LYS A 50 -14.84 -3.20 -5.39
CA LYS A 50 -15.77 -3.92 -4.51
C LYS A 50 -17.04 -4.40 -5.21
N THR A 51 -17.49 -3.69 -6.25
CA THR A 51 -18.71 -4.04 -7.01
C THR A 51 -18.42 -4.87 -8.26
N ARG A 52 -17.16 -5.27 -8.50
CA ARG A 52 -16.73 -6.08 -9.65
C ARG A 52 -16.36 -7.48 -9.16
N GLY A 53 -17.17 -8.48 -9.51
CA GLY A 53 -16.97 -9.88 -9.09
C GLY A 53 -15.88 -10.62 -9.86
N HIS A 54 -15.86 -10.50 -11.19
CA HIS A 54 -14.87 -11.13 -12.07
C HIS A 54 -14.50 -10.19 -13.22
N PHE A 55 -13.28 -10.31 -13.71
CA PHE A 55 -12.80 -9.61 -14.89
C PHE A 55 -12.67 -10.58 -16.06
N PRO A 56 -13.14 -10.23 -17.27
CA PRO A 56 -13.12 -11.12 -18.42
C PRO A 56 -11.69 -11.38 -18.95
N SER A 57 -10.71 -10.54 -18.60
CA SER A 57 -9.29 -10.74 -18.88
C SER A 57 -8.42 -9.88 -17.96
N ASP A 58 -7.11 -10.18 -17.93
CA ASP A 58 -6.12 -9.38 -17.20
C ASP A 58 -5.98 -7.97 -17.79
N GLU A 59 -6.17 -7.79 -19.11
CA GLU A 59 -6.16 -6.45 -19.70
C GLU A 59 -7.35 -5.62 -19.21
N ALA A 60 -8.53 -6.23 -19.06
CA ALA A 60 -9.71 -5.55 -18.53
C ALA A 60 -9.49 -5.09 -17.07
N ALA A 61 -8.87 -5.94 -16.25
CA ALA A 61 -8.51 -5.60 -14.87
C ALA A 61 -7.49 -4.46 -14.83
N THR A 62 -6.42 -4.55 -15.63
CA THR A 62 -5.37 -3.54 -15.73
C THR A 62 -5.94 -2.19 -16.17
N LYS A 63 -6.82 -2.17 -17.18
CA LYS A 63 -7.45 -0.95 -17.69
C LYS A 63 -8.32 -0.28 -16.61
N LEU A 64 -9.07 -1.06 -15.84
CA LEU A 64 -9.86 -0.52 -14.72
C LEU A 64 -8.95 0.10 -13.65
N LEU A 65 -7.89 -0.60 -13.24
CA LEU A 65 -6.95 -0.10 -12.23
C LEU A 65 -6.28 1.19 -12.70
N TRP A 66 -5.88 1.27 -13.98
CA TRP A 66 -5.32 2.48 -14.55
C TRP A 66 -6.31 3.66 -14.53
N LEU A 67 -7.57 3.44 -14.96
CA LEU A 67 -8.62 4.46 -14.91
C LEU A 67 -8.90 4.91 -13.46
N ALA A 68 -8.92 3.96 -12.52
CA ALA A 68 -9.10 4.24 -11.10
C ALA A 68 -7.98 5.13 -10.56
N LEU A 69 -6.72 4.77 -10.82
CA LEU A 69 -5.56 5.56 -10.41
C LEU A 69 -5.60 6.96 -11.03
N ARG A 70 -5.91 7.08 -12.33
CA ARG A 70 -6.05 8.38 -13.00
C ARG A 70 -7.11 9.27 -12.37
N ASN A 71 -8.24 8.71 -11.96
CA ASN A 71 -9.31 9.44 -11.30
C ASN A 71 -8.95 9.85 -9.86
N ILE A 72 -8.15 9.05 -9.15
CA ILE A 72 -7.65 9.37 -7.81
C ILE A 72 -6.66 10.54 -7.90
N THR A 73 -5.69 10.45 -8.80
CA THR A 73 -4.64 11.48 -8.95
C THR A 73 -5.15 12.78 -9.55
N GLY A 74 -6.18 12.73 -10.41
CA GLY A 74 -6.82 13.94 -10.95
C GLY A 74 -7.51 14.84 -9.90
N LYS A 75 -7.70 14.35 -8.67
CA LYS A 75 -8.27 15.14 -7.55
C LYS A 75 -7.20 15.76 -6.64
N TRP A 76 -5.93 15.53 -6.93
CA TRP A 76 -4.81 16.01 -6.11
C TRP A 76 -4.24 17.35 -6.59
N GLY A 77 -4.85 17.94 -7.63
CA GLY A 77 -4.58 19.31 -8.10
C GLY A 77 -5.52 20.32 -7.46
#